data_AF-A0A2H3IFH5-F1
#
_entry.id   AF-A0A2H3IFH5-F1
#
_cell.length_a   1.000
_cell.length_b   1.000
_cell.length_c   1.000
_cell.angle_alpha   90.00
_cell.angle_beta   90.00
_cell.angle_gamma   90.00
#
_symmetry.space_group_name_H-M   'P 1'
#
loop_
_entity.id
_entity.type
_entity.pdbx_description
1 polymer ?
#
loop_
_entity_poly.entity_id
_entity_poly.type
_entity_poly.pdbx_seq_one_letter_code
_entity_poly.pdbx_strand_id
1 'polypeptide(L)'
;MASPPSSPRSIRVTLISYGHANGPIVQQQNSPARYHKTLAYNIRHLPNPPRHLRVKATGLSRRLQKEFLQNDDVEAFLAKVQGEILNAVKEGDDQRSAHTEEQDENIQGEPEEAQQRSAHSSEHIALEGAEDIDLVVTICCEEGRHRSVAFVEELARRLAVLKDGDDDFSQHWQSTIKVMHRDIGDGEEGEQSLGQNKRPNKAQAKNRQRERREKENRYNSQLGDDE
;
A
#
# COMPACT_ATOMS: atom_id res chain seq x y z
N MET A 1 6.66 -25.42 -34.72
CA MET A 1 5.63 -24.38 -34.48
C MET A 1 6.15 -23.49 -33.37
N ALA A 2 6.00 -22.17 -33.47
CA ALA A 2 6.39 -21.28 -32.38
C ALA A 2 5.26 -21.23 -31.35
N SER A 3 5.59 -21.41 -30.07
CA SER A 3 4.66 -21.16 -28.98
C SER A 3 4.19 -19.70 -29.01
N PRO A 4 2.92 -19.41 -28.69
CA PRO A 4 2.47 -18.02 -28.60
C PRO A 4 3.30 -17.28 -27.52
N PRO A 5 3.62 -15.98 -27.72
CA PRO A 5 4.29 -15.21 -26.70
C PRO A 5 3.39 -15.14 -25.47
N SER A 6 3.88 -15.63 -24.33
CA SER A 6 3.19 -15.47 -23.05
C SER A 6 3.06 -13.98 -22.75
N SER A 7 1.84 -13.51 -22.49
CA SER A 7 1.59 -12.13 -22.05
C SER A 7 2.50 -11.79 -20.86
N PRO A 8 3.09 -10.57 -20.81
CA PRO A 8 3.91 -10.17 -19.68
C PRO A 8 3.06 -10.21 -18.41
N ARG A 9 3.59 -10.81 -17.34
CA ARG A 9 2.90 -10.86 -16.04
C ARG A 9 2.81 -9.45 -15.48
N SER A 10 1.75 -9.11 -14.74
CA SER A 10 1.61 -7.73 -14.22
C SER A 10 1.53 -7.65 -12.69
N ILE A 11 2.29 -6.69 -12.15
CA ILE A 11 2.26 -6.32 -10.73
C ILE A 11 1.75 -4.89 -10.63
N ARG A 12 0.74 -4.68 -9.80
CA ARG A 12 0.30 -3.36 -9.36
C ARG A 12 0.70 -3.14 -7.90
N VAL A 13 1.42 -2.06 -7.63
CA VAL A 13 1.75 -1.63 -6.26
C VAL A 13 1.09 -0.27 -6.00
N THR A 14 0.15 -0.24 -5.07
CA THR A 14 -0.54 0.99 -4.66
C THR A 14 -0.01 1.46 -3.32
N LEU A 15 0.74 2.55 -3.31
CA LEU A 15 1.32 3.16 -2.10
C LEU A 15 0.40 4.28 -1.58
N ILE A 16 -0.10 4.14 -0.35
CA ILE A 16 -1.07 5.07 0.26
C ILE A 16 -0.51 5.69 1.52
N SER A 17 -0.25 6.99 1.50
CA SER A 17 0.18 7.73 2.70
C SER A 17 -1.01 8.31 3.46
N TYR A 18 -1.06 8.16 4.79
CA TYR A 18 -2.16 8.69 5.60
C TYR A 18 -1.79 9.08 7.04
N GLY A 19 -2.72 9.74 7.73
CA GLY A 19 -2.65 10.20 9.10
C GLY A 19 -3.54 9.39 10.05
N HIS A 20 -2.94 8.84 11.10
CA HIS A 20 -3.63 8.11 12.16
C HIS A 20 -4.78 8.90 12.80
N ALA A 21 -4.63 10.23 12.93
CA ALA A 21 -5.66 11.12 13.46
C ALA A 21 -6.97 11.13 12.64
N ASN A 22 -6.88 10.79 11.35
CA ASN A 22 -8.01 10.76 10.43
C ASN A 22 -8.59 9.34 10.23
N GLY A 23 -8.07 8.34 10.96
CA GLY A 23 -8.53 6.95 10.92
C GLY A 23 -7.73 6.05 9.95
N PRO A 24 -7.93 4.72 10.01
CA PRO A 24 -7.30 3.76 9.09
C PRO A 24 -7.77 3.94 7.64
N ILE A 25 -7.08 3.31 6.70
CA ILE A 25 -7.61 3.10 5.35
C ILE A 25 -8.58 1.91 5.42
N VAL A 26 -9.83 2.12 5.01
CA VAL A 26 -10.80 1.03 4.82
C VAL A 26 -10.78 0.69 3.34
N GLN A 27 -10.28 -0.50 3.01
CA GLN A 27 -10.13 -0.95 1.65
C GLN A 27 -11.20 -1.98 1.31
N GLN A 28 -11.87 -1.81 0.17
CA GLN A 28 -12.76 -2.82 -0.38
C GLN A 28 -11.91 -3.93 -1.00
N GLN A 29 -12.13 -5.19 -0.61
CA GLN A 29 -11.33 -6.34 -1.05
C GLN A 29 -11.67 -6.83 -2.47
N ASN A 30 -12.35 -6.00 -3.27
CA ASN A 30 -12.84 -6.36 -4.60
C ASN A 30 -11.74 -6.17 -5.67
N SER A 31 -10.53 -6.67 -5.41
CA SER A 31 -9.50 -6.71 -6.44
C SER A 31 -9.72 -7.95 -7.32
N PRO A 32 -9.79 -7.81 -8.66
CA PRO A 32 -9.89 -8.95 -9.56
C PRO A 32 -8.55 -9.68 -9.76
N ALA A 33 -7.48 -9.25 -9.10
CA ALA A 33 -6.15 -9.83 -9.25
C ALA A 33 -6.06 -11.24 -8.62
N ARG A 34 -5.24 -12.11 -9.19
CA ARG A 34 -5.06 -13.50 -8.69
C ARG A 34 -4.51 -13.53 -7.27
N TYR A 35 -3.53 -12.68 -6.99
CA TYR A 35 -2.97 -12.49 -5.65
C TYR A 35 -3.18 -11.04 -5.19
N HIS A 36 -3.78 -10.87 -4.01
CA HIS A 36 -3.96 -9.57 -3.39
C HIS A 36 -3.45 -9.57 -1.94
N LYS A 37 -2.57 -8.62 -1.60
CA LYS A 37 -2.02 -8.49 -0.24
C LYS A 37 -1.89 -7.02 0.17
N THR A 38 -2.40 -6.71 1.36
CA THR A 38 -2.29 -5.38 1.98
C THR A 38 -1.22 -5.41 3.07
N LEU A 39 -0.23 -4.52 2.96
CA LEU A 39 0.81 -4.26 3.95
C LEU A 39 0.53 -2.91 4.63
N ALA A 40 0.64 -2.85 5.97
CA ALA A 40 0.28 -1.65 6.73
C ALA A 40 1.35 -1.29 7.77
N TYR A 41 1.87 -0.07 7.70
CA TYR A 41 3.00 0.38 8.50
C TYR A 41 2.69 1.66 9.29
N ASN A 42 3.03 1.65 10.58
CA ASN A 42 2.93 2.82 11.46
C ASN A 42 4.32 3.41 11.73
N ILE A 43 4.69 4.45 10.98
CA ILE A 43 5.99 5.11 11.07
C ILE A 43 6.01 6.28 12.07
N ARG A 44 5.09 6.31 13.05
CA ARG A 44 5.07 7.37 14.08
C ARG A 44 6.25 7.30 15.05
N HIS A 45 6.95 6.18 15.10
CA HIS A 45 8.19 5.99 15.86
C HIS A 45 9.42 6.65 15.18
N LEU A 46 9.41 6.81 13.85
CA LEU A 46 10.51 7.45 13.10
C LEU A 46 10.64 8.94 13.45
N PRO A 47 11.86 9.52 13.39
CA PRO A 47 12.10 10.92 13.76
C PRO A 47 11.22 11.91 12.98
N ASN A 48 10.87 12.99 13.66
CA ASN A 48 9.94 13.99 13.12
C ASN A 48 10.74 15.11 12.41
N PRO A 49 10.46 15.43 11.13
CA PRO A 49 11.22 16.44 10.39
C PRO A 49 11.28 17.79 11.12
N PRO A 50 12.32 18.62 10.89
CA PRO A 50 12.50 19.89 11.58
C PRO A 50 11.24 20.78 11.58
N ARG A 51 10.88 21.33 12.75
CA ARG A 51 9.62 22.08 12.96
C ARG A 51 9.44 23.23 11.95
N HIS A 52 10.53 23.91 11.60
CA HIS A 52 10.51 25.04 10.68
C HIS A 52 10.13 24.64 9.24
N LEU A 53 10.41 23.39 8.83
CA LEU A 53 9.98 22.83 7.54
C LEU A 53 8.52 22.39 7.60
N ARG A 54 8.13 21.64 8.64
CA ARG A 54 6.76 21.12 8.81
C ARG A 54 5.66 22.20 8.85
N VAL A 55 6.01 23.42 9.24
CA VAL A 55 5.08 24.57 9.24
C VAL A 55 4.82 25.11 7.83
N LYS A 56 5.80 25.00 6.92
CA LYS A 56 5.75 25.59 5.57
C LYS A 56 5.47 24.58 4.45
N ALA A 57 5.86 23.32 4.63
CA ALA A 57 5.85 22.29 3.59
C ALA A 57 5.04 21.03 3.97
N THR A 58 4.79 20.17 2.98
CA THR A 58 4.37 18.77 3.09
C THR A 58 5.56 17.85 2.80
N GLY A 59 5.36 16.53 2.87
CA GLY A 59 6.38 15.54 2.49
C GLY A 59 6.71 15.47 0.99
N LEU A 60 6.02 16.23 0.13
CA LEU A 60 6.39 16.37 -1.29
C LEU A 60 7.64 17.25 -1.47
N SER A 61 7.84 18.22 -0.58
CA SER A 61 8.94 19.18 -0.71
C SER A 61 10.30 18.49 -0.57
N ARG A 62 11.14 18.60 -1.62
CA ARG A 62 12.51 18.06 -1.67
C ARG A 62 13.37 18.42 -0.45
N ARG A 63 13.20 19.62 0.10
CA ARG A 63 13.93 20.04 1.31
C ARG A 63 13.48 19.27 2.56
N LEU A 64 12.19 18.98 2.71
CA LEU A 64 11.69 18.17 3.82
C LEU A 64 12.07 16.70 3.63
N GLN A 65 11.96 16.18 2.40
CA GLN A 65 12.42 14.83 2.05
C GLN A 65 13.90 14.64 2.44
N LYS A 66 14.82 15.48 1.94
CA LYS A 66 16.25 15.38 2.25
C LYS A 66 16.55 15.30 3.74
N GLU A 67 15.96 16.19 4.54
CA GLU A 67 16.20 16.27 5.99
C GLU A 67 15.57 15.11 6.78
N PHE A 68 14.50 14.50 6.25
CA PHE A 68 13.88 13.32 6.84
C PHE A 68 14.65 12.03 6.50
N LEU A 69 15.08 11.92 5.25
CA LEU A 69 15.71 10.73 4.67
C LEU A 69 17.20 10.61 5.00
N GLN A 70 17.85 11.70 5.43
CA GLN A 70 19.23 11.67 5.91
C GLN A 70 19.40 10.90 7.24
N ASN A 71 18.32 10.49 7.90
CA ASN A 71 18.39 9.73 9.15
C ASN A 71 18.44 8.21 8.90
N ASP A 72 19.42 7.55 9.50
CA ASP A 72 19.69 6.11 9.32
C ASP A 72 18.52 5.21 9.74
N ASP A 73 17.72 5.58 10.75
CA ASP A 73 16.54 4.79 11.15
C ASP A 73 15.45 4.83 10.07
N VAL A 74 15.31 5.96 9.39
CA VAL A 74 14.37 6.14 8.25
C VAL A 74 14.85 5.33 7.04
N GLU A 75 16.15 5.38 6.75
CA GLU A 75 16.79 4.62 5.67
C GLU A 75 16.66 3.11 5.89
N ALA A 76 16.98 2.62 7.09
CA ALA A 76 16.84 1.21 7.45
C ALA A 76 15.38 0.74 7.37
N PHE A 77 14.42 1.57 7.80
CA PHE A 77 13.00 1.24 7.70
C PHE A 77 12.49 1.26 6.24
N LEU A 78 13.03 2.13 5.38
CA LEU A 78 12.76 2.11 3.93
C LEU A 78 13.25 0.81 3.29
N ALA A 79 14.50 0.41 3.55
CA ALA A 79 15.06 -0.83 3.05
C ALA A 79 14.26 -2.06 3.51
N LYS A 80 13.83 -2.08 4.78
CA LYS A 80 12.95 -3.12 5.34
C LYS A 80 11.61 -3.20 4.61
N VAL A 81 10.90 -2.08 4.44
CA VAL A 81 9.59 -2.05 3.75
C VAL A 81 9.74 -2.44 2.27
N GLN A 82 10.81 -1.99 1.61
CA GLN A 82 11.12 -2.37 0.23
C GLN A 82 11.34 -3.88 0.10
N GLY A 83 12.14 -4.49 1.00
CA GLY A 83 12.35 -5.94 1.02
C GLY A 83 11.07 -6.73 1.28
N GLU A 84 10.20 -6.26 2.18
CA GLU A 84 8.90 -6.90 2.44
C GLU A 84 7.93 -6.83 1.24
N ILE A 85 7.97 -5.76 0.46
CA ILE A 85 7.21 -5.64 -0.80
C ILE A 85 7.74 -6.64 -1.84
N LEU A 86 9.07 -6.75 -2.01
CA LEU A 86 9.67 -7.71 -2.94
C LEU A 86 9.38 -9.16 -2.53
N ASN A 87 9.39 -9.46 -1.23
CA ASN A 87 9.00 -10.78 -0.72
C ASN A 87 7.51 -11.05 -0.98
N ALA A 88 6.62 -10.07 -0.80
CA ALA A 88 5.20 -10.22 -1.13
C ALA A 88 4.94 -10.40 -2.64
N VAL A 89 5.80 -9.87 -3.52
CA VAL A 89 5.76 -10.20 -4.97
C VAL A 89 6.16 -11.66 -5.20
N LYS A 90 7.27 -12.12 -4.60
CA LYS A 90 7.75 -13.52 -4.73
C LYS A 90 6.69 -14.52 -4.24
N GLU A 91 6.11 -14.29 -3.06
CA GLU A 91 5.00 -15.11 -2.52
C GLU A 91 3.82 -15.24 -3.49
N GLY A 92 3.51 -14.19 -4.26
CA GLY A 92 2.43 -14.22 -5.25
C GLY A 92 2.77 -15.01 -6.52
N ASP A 93 4.04 -15.05 -6.92
CA ASP A 93 4.52 -15.85 -8.06
C ASP A 93 4.64 -17.35 -7.69
N ASP A 94 5.11 -17.63 -6.46
CA ASP A 94 5.22 -18.99 -5.93
C ASP A 94 3.84 -19.68 -5.83
N GLN A 95 2.83 -18.97 -5.30
CA GLN A 95 1.45 -19.49 -5.21
C GLN A 95 0.84 -19.79 -6.58
N ARG A 96 1.18 -19.00 -7.60
CA ARG A 96 0.72 -19.22 -8.99
C ARG A 96 1.35 -20.47 -9.61
N SER A 97 2.60 -20.76 -9.27
CA SER A 97 3.32 -21.93 -9.78
C SER A 97 2.75 -23.23 -9.21
N ALA A 98 2.50 -23.29 -7.89
CA ALA A 98 1.89 -24.44 -7.23
C ALA A 98 0.50 -24.81 -7.82
N HIS A 99 -0.34 -23.82 -8.15
CA HIS A 99 -1.65 -24.06 -8.78
C HIS A 99 -1.59 -24.61 -10.21
N THR A 100 -0.41 -24.68 -10.84
CA THR A 100 -0.24 -25.27 -12.18
C THR A 100 0.07 -26.77 -12.11
N GLU A 101 0.66 -27.25 -11.01
CA GLU A 101 1.11 -28.65 -10.87
C GLU A 101 -0.03 -29.62 -10.49
N GLU A 102 -1.12 -29.15 -9.87
CA GLU A 102 -2.26 -29.99 -9.46
C GLU A 102 -3.23 -30.40 -10.60
N GLN A 103 -2.96 -30.04 -11.86
CA GLN A 103 -3.84 -30.35 -13.00
C GLN A 103 -3.29 -31.39 -14.01
N ASP A 104 -2.07 -31.90 -13.84
CA ASP A 104 -1.42 -32.81 -14.83
C ASP A 104 -1.30 -34.28 -14.38
N GLU A 105 -1.88 -34.66 -13.22
CA GLU A 105 -1.89 -36.06 -12.72
C GLU A 105 -3.28 -36.74 -12.76
N ASN A 106 -4.07 -36.53 -13.82
CA ASN A 106 -5.26 -37.37 -14.05
C ASN A 106 -5.60 -37.65 -15.52
N ILE A 107 -4.67 -38.27 -16.26
CA ILE A 107 -4.97 -38.93 -17.55
C ILE A 107 -4.33 -40.32 -17.60
N GLN A 108 -4.94 -41.32 -16.95
CA GLN A 108 -5.01 -42.69 -17.49
C GLN A 108 -6.02 -43.59 -16.75
N GLY A 109 -7.13 -43.94 -17.41
CA GLY A 109 -8.03 -45.02 -16.97
C GLY A 109 -9.52 -44.80 -17.26
N GLU A 110 -9.99 -45.30 -18.40
CA GLU A 110 -11.42 -45.57 -18.71
C GLU A 110 -11.50 -47.00 -19.33
N PRO A 111 -12.69 -47.63 -19.47
CA PRO A 111 -14.07 -47.20 -19.13
C PRO A 111 -14.75 -48.23 -18.17
N GLU A 112 -16.07 -48.38 -17.92
CA GLU A 112 -17.35 -47.87 -18.47
C GLU A 112 -18.38 -47.56 -17.33
N GLU A 113 -19.62 -47.25 -17.72
CA GLU A 113 -20.90 -47.39 -16.99
C GLU A 113 -21.45 -46.26 -16.07
N ALA A 114 -22.15 -45.35 -16.75
CA ALA A 114 -23.55 -44.94 -16.49
C ALA A 114 -23.91 -43.79 -15.51
N GLN A 115 -24.74 -42.88 -16.04
CA GLN A 115 -25.74 -42.02 -15.35
C GLN A 115 -25.19 -40.94 -14.37
N GLN A 116 -25.12 -39.66 -14.75
CA GLN A 116 -26.28 -38.79 -15.06
C GLN A 116 -25.89 -37.52 -15.85
N ARG A 117 -26.85 -36.89 -16.54
CA ARG A 117 -26.61 -35.74 -17.43
C ARG A 117 -26.59 -34.39 -16.70
N SER A 118 -25.43 -33.75 -16.78
CA SER A 118 -25.11 -32.31 -16.76
C SER A 118 -26.22 -31.28 -16.49
N ALA A 119 -25.89 -30.34 -15.60
CA ALA A 119 -26.05 -28.91 -15.88
C ALA A 119 -24.74 -28.17 -15.50
N HIS A 120 -23.80 -28.07 -16.44
CA HIS A 120 -22.64 -27.19 -16.30
C HIS A 120 -23.08 -25.72 -16.32
N SER A 121 -22.57 -24.93 -15.38
CA SER A 121 -21.96 -23.63 -15.69
C SER A 121 -21.10 -23.19 -14.52
N SER A 122 -19.93 -23.81 -14.36
CA SER A 122 -18.86 -23.19 -13.58
C SER A 122 -18.20 -22.19 -14.52
N GLU A 123 -18.56 -20.92 -14.38
CA GLU A 123 -18.11 -19.85 -15.26
C GLU A 123 -16.61 -19.60 -15.05
N HIS A 124 -15.79 -20.36 -15.76
CA HIS A 124 -14.36 -20.07 -15.91
C HIS A 124 -14.20 -18.84 -16.83
N ILE A 125 -14.62 -17.68 -16.32
CA ILE A 125 -14.31 -16.40 -16.92
C ILE A 125 -12.82 -16.18 -16.70
N ALA A 126 -12.03 -16.57 -17.70
CA ALA A 126 -10.70 -16.03 -17.87
C ALA A 126 -10.85 -14.52 -18.03
N LEU A 127 -10.66 -13.78 -16.93
CA LEU A 127 -10.70 -12.33 -16.92
C LEU A 127 -9.45 -11.82 -17.65
N GLU A 128 -9.53 -11.75 -18.99
CA GLU A 128 -8.50 -11.13 -19.81
C GLU A 128 -8.32 -9.68 -19.35
N GLY A 129 -7.19 -9.39 -18.67
CA GLY A 129 -6.89 -8.09 -18.07
C GLY A 129 -6.96 -8.00 -16.55
N ALA A 130 -7.20 -9.10 -15.82
CA ALA A 130 -6.88 -9.15 -14.39
C ALA A 130 -5.36 -9.14 -14.17
N GLU A 131 -4.86 -8.34 -13.22
CA GLU A 131 -3.45 -8.38 -12.84
C GLU A 131 -3.11 -9.73 -12.19
N ASP A 132 -1.88 -10.21 -12.33
CA ASP A 132 -1.44 -11.38 -11.56
C ASP A 132 -1.28 -11.02 -10.07
N ILE A 133 -0.69 -9.86 -9.76
CA ILE A 133 -0.36 -9.44 -8.39
C ILE A 133 -0.83 -8.00 -8.12
N ASP A 134 -1.58 -7.79 -7.03
CA ASP A 134 -2.03 -6.47 -6.54
C ASP A 134 -1.65 -6.26 -5.08
N LEU A 135 -0.57 -5.48 -4.86
CA LEU A 135 -0.09 -5.11 -3.54
C LEU A 135 -0.57 -3.72 -3.15
N VAL A 136 -1.06 -3.57 -1.93
CA VAL A 136 -1.41 -2.26 -1.37
C VAL A 136 -0.60 -2.00 -0.12
N VAL A 137 0.14 -0.89 -0.10
CA VAL A 137 1.06 -0.54 0.97
C VAL A 137 0.58 0.75 1.62
N THR A 138 0.12 0.66 2.86
CA THR A 138 -0.41 1.81 3.59
C THR A 138 0.61 2.29 4.63
N ILE A 139 1.02 3.56 4.56
CA ILE A 139 2.03 4.17 5.44
C ILE A 139 1.36 5.26 6.27
N CYS A 140 1.28 5.06 7.59
CA CYS A 140 0.67 6.03 8.50
C CYS A 140 1.67 6.81 9.35
N CYS A 141 1.50 8.14 9.40
CA CYS A 141 2.08 8.99 10.43
C CYS A 141 0.95 9.65 11.26
N GLU A 142 1.21 10.71 12.02
CA GLU A 142 0.18 11.30 12.89
C GLU A 142 -0.86 12.11 12.09
N GLU A 143 -0.43 13.16 11.39
CA GLU A 143 -1.29 14.06 10.61
C GLU A 143 -1.41 13.68 9.12
N GLY A 144 -0.62 12.73 8.61
CA GLY A 144 -0.65 12.31 7.20
C GLY A 144 0.02 13.26 6.20
N ARG A 145 0.70 14.31 6.67
CA ARG A 145 1.20 15.42 5.81
C ARG A 145 2.71 15.46 5.57
N HIS A 146 3.52 14.75 6.39
CA HIS A 146 4.99 14.90 6.42
C HIS A 146 5.69 13.56 6.24
N ARG A 147 5.92 12.83 7.34
CA ARG A 147 6.67 11.57 7.36
C ARG A 147 6.10 10.56 6.36
N SER A 148 4.80 10.29 6.42
CA SER A 148 4.14 9.31 5.54
C SER A 148 4.24 9.67 4.06
N VAL A 149 4.07 10.95 3.72
CA VAL A 149 4.17 11.45 2.35
C VAL A 149 5.61 11.30 1.83
N ALA A 150 6.59 11.82 2.58
CA ALA A 150 8.01 11.75 2.18
C ALA A 150 8.52 10.31 2.09
N PHE A 151 8.06 9.42 2.99
CA PHE A 151 8.40 8.00 2.98
C PHE A 151 7.83 7.29 1.74
N VAL A 152 6.56 7.54 1.39
CA VAL A 152 5.91 6.95 0.21
C VAL A 152 6.57 7.44 -1.09
N GLU A 153 6.88 8.75 -1.18
CA GLU A 153 7.58 9.34 -2.32
C GLU A 153 8.98 8.75 -2.56
N GLU A 154 9.71 8.46 -1.47
CA GLU A 154 11.00 7.78 -1.53
C GLU A 154 10.85 6.34 -1.99
N LEU A 155 9.94 5.59 -1.36
CA LEU A 155 9.67 4.19 -1.67
C LEU A 155 9.22 3.99 -3.12
N ALA A 156 8.35 4.86 -3.63
CA ALA A 156 7.90 4.86 -5.02
C ALA A 156 9.08 4.95 -6.00
N ARG A 157 10.03 5.86 -5.74
CA ARG A 157 11.21 6.04 -6.59
C ARG A 157 12.14 4.83 -6.56
N ARG A 158 12.35 4.22 -5.38
CA ARG A 158 13.18 3.01 -5.26
C ARG A 158 12.59 1.86 -6.04
N LEU A 159 11.30 1.59 -5.86
CA LEU A 159 10.59 0.54 -6.58
C LEU A 159 10.58 0.78 -8.10
N ALA A 160 10.57 2.04 -8.55
CA ALA A 160 10.71 2.38 -9.96
C ALA A 160 12.11 2.09 -10.52
N VAL A 161 13.18 2.45 -9.79
CA VAL A 161 14.57 2.23 -10.22
C VAL A 161 14.95 0.74 -10.24
N LEU A 162 14.36 -0.08 -9.36
CA LEU A 162 14.59 -1.53 -9.36
C LEU A 162 14.16 -2.23 -10.67
N LYS A 163 13.27 -1.60 -11.45
CA LYS A 163 12.82 -2.11 -12.75
C LYS A 163 13.90 -2.05 -13.84
N ASP A 164 14.86 -1.14 -13.71
CA ASP A 164 15.93 -0.93 -14.70
C ASP A 164 17.20 -1.75 -14.37
N GLY A 165 17.16 -2.55 -13.29
CA GLY A 165 18.22 -3.47 -12.92
C GLY A 165 18.16 -4.79 -13.71
N ASP A 166 19.34 -5.32 -14.05
CA ASP A 166 19.59 -6.59 -14.73
C ASP A 166 19.34 -7.81 -13.81
N ASP A 167 18.18 -7.80 -13.14
CA ASP A 167 17.69 -8.86 -12.27
C ASP A 167 16.65 -9.69 -13.05
N ASP A 168 16.64 -11.01 -12.85
CA ASP A 168 15.88 -11.98 -13.67
C ASP A 168 14.35 -11.69 -13.68
N PHE A 169 13.88 -11.00 -12.62
CA PHE A 169 12.51 -10.48 -12.46
C PHE A 169 12.11 -9.45 -13.53
N SER A 170 13.04 -8.63 -14.03
CA SER A 170 12.75 -7.50 -14.92
C SER A 170 12.32 -7.92 -16.33
N GLN A 171 12.67 -9.14 -16.76
CA GLN A 171 12.41 -9.60 -18.13
C GLN A 171 10.97 -10.10 -18.37
N HIS A 172 10.21 -10.39 -17.31
CA HIS A 172 8.89 -11.04 -17.42
C HIS A 172 7.75 -10.35 -16.65
N TRP A 173 8.04 -9.30 -15.87
CA TRP A 173 7.04 -8.56 -15.09
C TRP A 173 6.88 -7.09 -15.50
N GLN A 174 5.67 -6.70 -15.90
CA GLN A 174 5.26 -5.31 -16.03
C GLN A 174 4.77 -4.76 -14.68
N SER A 175 5.65 -4.05 -13.96
CA SER A 175 5.29 -3.35 -12.74
C SER A 175 4.67 -1.96 -13.01
N THR A 176 3.57 -1.67 -12.28
CA THR A 176 2.86 -0.38 -12.25
C THR A 176 2.76 0.11 -10.80
N ILE A 177 3.37 1.26 -10.51
CA ILE A 177 3.36 1.88 -9.18
C ILE A 177 2.36 3.05 -9.19
N LYS A 178 1.42 3.06 -8.25
CA LYS A 178 0.48 4.16 -8.02
C LYS A 178 0.72 4.77 -6.64
N VAL A 179 0.83 6.08 -6.57
CA VAL A 179 0.98 6.82 -5.30
C VAL A 179 -0.30 7.60 -5.00
N MET A 180 -0.78 7.52 -3.76
CA MET A 180 -1.92 8.30 -3.26
C MET A 180 -1.63 8.85 -1.88
N HIS A 181 -2.02 10.10 -1.62
CA HIS A 181 -1.84 10.75 -0.34
C HIS A 181 -3.18 11.24 0.20
N ARG A 182 -3.79 10.53 1.15
CA ARG A 182 -5.17 10.81 1.60
C ARG A 182 -5.35 12.20 2.23
N ASP A 183 -4.32 12.69 2.93
CA ASP A 183 -4.43 13.82 3.85
C ASP A 183 -3.70 15.10 3.35
N ILE A 184 -3.31 15.12 2.07
CA ILE A 184 -2.95 16.32 1.30
C ILE A 184 -3.83 16.34 0.05
N GLY A 185 -4.28 17.52 -0.39
CA GLY A 185 -5.02 17.62 -1.66
C GLY A 185 -4.07 17.72 -2.85
N ASP A 186 -4.61 17.55 -4.05
CA ASP A 186 -3.90 17.62 -5.36
C ASP A 186 -3.44 19.04 -5.75
N GLY A 187 -3.13 19.88 -4.76
CA GLY A 187 -2.73 21.27 -4.94
C GLY A 187 -1.27 21.38 -5.37
N GLU A 188 -1.08 21.80 -6.62
CA GLU A 188 0.20 22.11 -7.26
C GLU A 188 1.14 22.95 -6.37
N GLU A 189 2.46 22.78 -6.53
CA GLU A 189 3.48 23.62 -5.88
C GLU A 189 3.48 25.04 -6.50
N GLY A 190 2.49 25.86 -6.13
CA GLY A 190 2.33 27.25 -6.52
C GLY A 190 2.91 28.24 -5.51
N GLU A 191 3.64 29.25 -6.00
CA GLU A 191 4.41 30.18 -5.18
C GLU A 191 3.57 31.13 -4.30
N GLN A 192 4.18 31.53 -3.18
CA GLN A 192 4.06 32.85 -2.54
C GLN A 192 2.68 33.55 -2.59
N SER A 193 1.82 33.26 -1.62
CA SER A 193 0.71 34.16 -1.27
C SER A 193 0.75 34.58 0.21
N LEU A 194 1.02 35.86 0.43
CA LEU A 194 0.94 36.52 1.73
C LEU A 194 -0.53 36.70 2.14
N GLY A 195 -1.13 35.71 2.80
CA GLY A 195 -2.50 35.86 3.26
C GLY A 195 -3.12 34.63 3.92
N GLN A 196 -3.23 34.67 5.25
CA GLN A 196 -4.33 34.09 6.05
C GLN A 196 -4.99 32.76 5.59
N ASN A 197 -4.23 31.71 5.26
CA ASN A 197 -4.81 30.38 5.04
C ASN A 197 -5.36 29.78 6.35
N LYS A 198 -6.66 30.02 6.60
CA LYS A 198 -7.49 29.34 7.61
C LYS A 198 -7.35 27.83 7.43
N ARG A 199 -6.85 27.14 8.46
CA ARG A 199 -6.63 25.68 8.44
C ARG A 199 -7.95 24.97 8.75
N PRO A 200 -8.65 24.31 7.80
CA PRO A 200 -9.94 23.69 8.10
C PRO A 200 -9.77 22.51 9.06
N ASN A 201 -8.79 21.64 8.78
CA ASN A 201 -8.66 20.35 9.47
C ASN A 201 -7.91 20.42 10.80
N LYS A 202 -7.19 21.52 11.11
CA LYS A 202 -6.49 21.63 12.42
C LYS A 202 -7.46 21.76 13.59
N ALA A 203 -8.61 22.41 13.38
CA ALA A 203 -9.66 22.49 14.39
C ALA A 203 -10.30 21.11 14.62
N GLN A 204 -10.65 20.41 13.54
CA GLN A 204 -11.29 19.10 13.62
C GLN A 204 -10.38 18.02 14.25
N ALA A 205 -9.11 17.93 13.84
CA ALA A 205 -8.15 16.98 14.42
C ALA A 205 -7.91 17.25 15.92
N LYS A 206 -7.78 18.53 16.32
CA LYS A 206 -7.70 18.92 17.74
C LYS A 206 -8.97 18.57 18.51
N ASN A 207 -10.15 18.79 17.93
CA ASN A 207 -11.41 18.47 18.60
C ASN A 207 -11.55 16.96 18.82
N ARG A 208 -11.27 16.13 17.80
CA ARG A 208 -11.24 14.67 17.93
C ARG A 208 -10.21 14.18 18.97
N GLN A 209 -9.05 14.83 19.07
CA GLN A 209 -8.06 14.50 20.10
C GLN A 209 -8.53 14.88 21.51
N ARG A 210 -9.24 16.01 21.64
CA ARG A 210 -9.88 16.43 22.90
C ARG A 210 -10.99 15.47 23.31
N GLU A 211 -11.91 15.15 22.40
CA GLU A 211 -13.01 14.21 22.60
C GLU A 211 -12.52 12.83 23.05
N ARG A 212 -11.41 12.32 22.48
CA ARG A 212 -10.79 11.07 22.94
C ARG A 212 -10.34 11.15 24.41
N ARG A 213 -9.61 12.20 24.80
CA ARG A 213 -9.16 12.41 26.19
C ARG A 213 -10.31 12.60 27.16
N GLU A 214 -11.36 13.31 26.76
CA GLU A 214 -12.54 13.53 27.59
C GLU A 214 -13.38 12.25 27.76
N LYS A 215 -13.41 11.38 26.74
CA LYS A 215 -14.04 10.06 26.82
C LYS A 215 -13.24 9.08 27.69
N GLU A 216 -11.91 9.12 27.61
CA GLU A 216 -10.97 8.34 28.43
C GLU A 216 -11.06 8.76 29.91
N ASN A 217 -11.00 10.05 30.22
CA ASN A 217 -11.21 10.55 31.58
C ASN A 217 -12.58 10.17 32.15
N ARG A 218 -13.66 10.25 31.35
CA ARG A 218 -15.01 9.88 31.80
C ARG A 218 -15.10 8.40 32.19
N TYR A 219 -14.40 7.52 31.48
CA TYR A 219 -14.37 6.09 31.80
C TYR A 219 -13.61 5.83 33.11
N ASN A 220 -12.47 6.51 33.31
CA ASN A 220 -11.71 6.41 34.57
C ASN A 220 -12.46 6.98 35.78
N SER A 221 -13.24 8.05 35.62
CA SER A 221 -14.05 8.60 36.71
C SER A 221 -15.26 7.75 37.10
N GLN A 222 -15.66 6.78 36.28
CA GLN A 222 -16.86 5.95 36.51
C GLN A 222 -16.54 4.55 37.04
N LEU A 223 -15.26 4.28 37.34
CA LEU A 223 -14.75 3.05 37.96
C LEU A 223 -14.24 3.28 39.40
N GLY A 224 -14.49 4.47 39.98
CA GLY A 224 -13.98 4.89 41.29
C GLY A 224 -15.03 5.03 42.40
N ASP A 225 -16.30 4.70 42.13
CA ASP A 225 -17.44 4.90 43.03
C ASP A 225 -18.10 3.58 43.50
N ASP A 226 -17.35 2.47 43.50
CA ASP A 226 -17.76 1.15 44.03
C ASP A 226 -16.77 0.66 45.12
N GLU A 227 -16.77 1.31 46.29
CA GLU A 227 -16.24 0.80 47.58
C GLU A 227 -17.24 1.08 48.73
#